data_AF-X1LB09-F1
#
_entry.id   AF-X1LB09-F1
#
_cell.length_a   1.000
_cell.length_b   1.000
_cell.length_c   1.000
_cell.angle_alpha   90.00
_cell.angle_beta   90.00
_cell.angle_gamma   90.00
#
_symmetry.space_group_name_H-M   'P 1'
#
loop_
_entity.id
_entity.type
_entity.pdbx_description
1 polymer ?
#
loop_
_entity_poly.entity_id
_entity_poly.type
_entity_poly.pdbx_seq_one_letter_code
_entity_poly.pdbx_strand_id
1 'polypeptide(L)' 'ECRGMISFECMGVSGFGYDPIFYLPGMKKTMAELPFKEKNKISHRAQASQRARQVLKQLHKQTY' A
#
# COMPACT_ATOMS: atom_id res chain seq x y z
N GLU A 1 1.64 2.46 8.91
CA GLU A 1 0.51 3.31 8.47
C GLU A 1 0.83 3.85 7.08
N CYS A 2 -0.19 4.11 6.26
CA CYS A 2 -0.04 4.75 4.96
C CYS A 2 -0.86 6.03 4.97
N ARG A 3 -0.20 7.18 5.18
CA ARG A 3 -0.86 8.48 5.32
C ARG A 3 -0.92 9.20 3.97
N GLY A 4 -2.01 9.89 3.71
CA GLY A 4 -2.27 10.61 2.48
C GLY A 4 -3.38 11.66 2.68
N MET A 5 -3.82 12.24 1.57
CA MET A 5 -4.88 13.25 1.52
C MET A 5 -5.93 12.84 0.49
N ILE A 6 -7.13 13.41 0.56
CA ILE A 6 -8.15 13.23 -0.48
C ILE A 6 -7.98 14.34 -1.51
N SER A 7 -7.79 14.00 -2.78
CA SER A 7 -7.76 14.97 -3.87
C SER A 7 -9.18 15.38 -4.29
N PHE A 8 -9.30 16.55 -4.90
CA PHE A 8 -10.57 17.05 -5.45
C PHE A 8 -10.94 16.37 -6.78
N GLU A 9 -9.97 15.78 -7.46
CA GLU A 9 -10.14 15.10 -8.75
C GLU A 9 -9.61 13.67 -8.69
N CYS A 10 -10.24 12.79 -9.46
CA CYS A 10 -9.76 11.43 -9.68
C CYS A 10 -8.59 11.43 -10.67
N MET A 11 -7.45 10.88 -10.28
CA MET A 11 -6.27 10.72 -11.15
C MET A 11 -5.79 9.28 -11.14
N GLY A 12 -5.37 8.77 -12.30
CA GLY A 12 -4.92 7.39 -12.47
C GLY A 12 -6.06 6.38 -12.69
N VAL A 13 -5.71 5.24 -13.29
CA VAL A 13 -6.66 4.19 -13.71
C VAL A 13 -6.37 2.82 -13.07
N SER A 14 -5.29 2.71 -12.29
CA SER A 14 -4.90 1.45 -11.66
C SER A 14 -5.52 1.31 -10.26
N GLY A 15 -5.54 0.08 -9.73
CA GLY A 15 -6.06 -0.16 -8.39
C GLY A 15 -7.59 -0.27 -8.35
N PHE A 16 -8.19 0.10 -7.22
CA PHE A 16 -9.62 -0.04 -6.95
C PHE A 16 -10.09 0.91 -5.84
N GLY A 17 -11.40 1.09 -5.71
CA GLY A 17 -11.99 1.90 -4.64
C GLY A 17 -11.50 3.35 -4.66
N TYR A 18 -11.01 3.83 -3.52
CA TYR A 18 -10.57 5.23 -3.35
C TYR A 18 -9.16 5.52 -3.89
N ASP A 19 -8.49 4.55 -4.52
CA ASP A 19 -7.15 4.76 -5.04
C ASP A 19 -7.01 5.99 -5.97
N PRO A 20 -7.99 6.33 -6.83
CA PRO A 20 -7.89 7.50 -7.71
C PRO A 20 -7.96 8.85 -7.00
N ILE A 21 -8.40 8.89 -5.73
CA ILE A 21 -8.48 10.14 -4.95
C ILE A 21 -7.58 10.13 -3.71
N PHE A 22 -6.94 9.00 -3.40
CA PHE A 22 -6.02 8.89 -2.28
C PHE A 22 -4.63 9.41 -2.69
N TYR A 23 -4.39 10.69 -2.45
CA TYR A 23 -3.18 11.41 -2.82
C TYR A 23 -2.04 11.20 -1.82
N LEU A 24 -0.83 11.00 -2.34
CA LEU A 24 0.41 10.84 -1.60
C LEU A 24 1.32 12.07 -1.82
N PRO A 25 1.37 13.04 -0.88
CA PRO A 25 2.13 14.28 -1.06
C PRO A 25 3.62 14.05 -1.35
N GLY A 26 4.23 13.06 -0.69
CA GLY A 26 5.64 12.71 -0.90
C GLY A 26 5.95 12.12 -2.29
N MET A 27 4.93 11.69 -3.03
CA MET A 27 5.07 11.11 -4.38
C MET A 27 4.41 11.95 -5.46
N LYS A 28 3.67 13.01 -5.08
CA LYS A 28 2.87 13.85 -5.96
C LYS A 28 1.95 13.07 -6.90
N LYS A 29 1.38 11.98 -6.39
CA LYS A 29 0.55 11.02 -7.15
C LYS A 29 -0.56 10.46 -6.27
N THR A 30 -1.64 10.01 -6.88
CA THR A 30 -2.63 9.16 -6.22
C THR A 30 -2.17 7.71 -6.20
N MET A 31 -2.81 6.88 -5.36
CA MET A 31 -2.55 5.44 -5.35
C MET A 31 -2.85 4.76 -6.70
N ALA A 32 -3.78 5.32 -7.48
CA ALA A 32 -4.13 4.77 -8.80
C ALA A 32 -3.15 5.15 -9.92
N GLU A 33 -2.29 6.14 -9.68
CA GLU A 33 -1.19 6.50 -10.59
C GLU A 33 0.10 5.72 -10.33
N LEU A 34 0.16 5.00 -9.20
CA LEU A 34 1.33 4.20 -8.86
C LEU A 34 1.35 2.87 -9.64
N PRO A 35 2.48 2.50 -10.26
CA PRO A 35 2.67 1.16 -10.79
C PRO A 35 2.44 0.11 -9.70
N PHE A 36 1.84 -1.03 -10.07
CA PHE A 36 1.53 -2.11 -9.13
C PHE A 36 2.73 -2.55 -8.28
N LYS A 37 3.93 -2.59 -8.88
CA LYS A 37 5.19 -2.93 -8.20
C LYS A 37 5.57 -1.94 -7.10
N GLU A 38 5.28 -0.65 -7.27
CA GLU A 38 5.55 0.38 -6.26
C GLU A 38 4.50 0.34 -5.16
N LYS A 39 3.22 0.22 -5.54
CA LYS A 39 2.10 0.08 -4.60
C LYS A 39 2.27 -1.11 -3.67
N ASN A 40 2.77 -2.24 -4.17
CA ASN A 40 3.07 -3.44 -3.38
C ASN A 40 4.26 -3.31 -2.43
N LYS A 41 4.99 -2.19 -2.46
CA LYS A 41 6.06 -1.89 -1.49
C LYS A 41 5.58 -0.94 -0.41
N ILE A 42 4.75 0.04 -0.74
CA ILE A 42 4.45 1.17 0.15
C ILE A 42 3.06 1.11 0.78
N SER A 43 2.12 0.33 0.22
CA SER A 43 0.74 0.32 0.68
C SER A 43 0.59 -0.20 2.11
N HIS A 44 -0.50 0.19 2.78
CA HIS A 44 -0.85 -0.31 4.10
C HIS A 44 -0.92 -1.85 4.13
N ARG A 45 -1.46 -2.46 3.06
CA ARG A 45 -1.49 -3.92 2.87
C ARG A 45 -0.08 -4.51 2.81
N ALA A 46 0.82 -3.93 2.00
CA ALA A 46 2.19 -4.40 1.92
C ALA A 46 2.90 -4.38 3.28
N GLN A 47 2.78 -3.28 4.03
CA GLN A 47 3.35 -3.17 5.37
C GLN A 47 2.77 -4.23 6.34
N ALA A 48 1.45 -4.43 6.32
CA ALA A 48 0.79 -5.43 7.16
C ALA A 48 1.23 -6.86 6.80
N SER A 49 1.28 -7.20 5.51
CA SER A 49 1.73 -8.51 5.05
C SER A 49 3.19 -8.79 5.39
N GLN A 50 4.07 -7.78 5.33
CA GLN A 50 5.46 -7.93 5.74
C GLN A 50 5.60 -8.25 7.24
N ARG A 51 4.81 -7.58 8.09
CA ARG A 51 4.76 -7.87 9.54
C ARG A 51 4.18 -9.26 9.81
N ALA A 52 3.07 -9.61 9.17
CA ALA A 52 2.47 -10.94 9.28
C ALA A 52 3.47 -12.04 8.91
N ARG A 53 4.25 -11.85 7.82
CA ARG A 53 5.31 -12.78 7.41
C ARG A 53 6.38 -12.98 8.50
N GLN A 54 6.73 -11.96 9.27
CA GLN A 54 7.70 -12.10 10.37
C GLN A 54 7.14 -12.99 11.48
N VAL A 55 5.89 -12.77 11.88
CA VAL A 55 5.20 -13.60 12.88
C VAL A 55 5.10 -15.05 12.41
N LEU A 56 4.67 -15.27 11.17
CA LEU A 56 4.57 -16.62 10.59
C LEU A 56 5.93 -17.35 10.57
N LYS A 57 7.02 -16.65 10.26
CA LYS A 57 8.38 -17.23 10.33
C LYS A 57 8.79 -17.60 11.75
N GLN A 58 8.41 -16.80 12.74
CA GLN A 58 8.70 -17.11 14.15
C GLN A 58 7.91 -18.36 14.61
N LEU A 59 6.61 -18.42 14.31
CA LEU A 59 5.77 -19.58 14.63
C LEU A 59 6.28 -20.87 13.95
N HIS A 60 6.65 -20.79 12.67
CA HIS A 60 7.19 -21.94 11.95
C HIS A 60 8.48 -22.47 12.58
N LYS A 61 9.37 -21.58 13.05
CA LYS A 61 10.61 -21.98 13.75
C LYS A 61 10.39 -22.58 15.13
N GLN A 62 9.24 -22.35 15.77
CA GLN A 62 8.91 -22.93 17.08
C GLN A 62 8.30 -24.34 16.98
N THR A 63 7.95 -24.77 15.77
CA THR A 63 7.29 -26.07 15.50
C THR A 63 8.31 -27.18 15.18
N TYR A 64 9.60 -26.84 15.06
CA TYR A 64 10.73 -27.74 14.84
C TYR A 64 11.84 -27.41 15.84
#